data_AF-A0A506QWK2-F1
#
_entry.id   AF-A0A506QWK2-F1
#
_cell.length_a   1.000
_cell.length_b   1.000
_cell.length_c   1.000
_cell.angle_alpha   90.00
_cell.angle_beta   90.00
_cell.angle_gamma   90.00
#
_symmetry.space_group_name_H-M   'P 1'
#
loop_
_entity.id
_entity.type
_entity.pdbx_description
1 polymer ?
#
loop_
_entity_poly.entity_id
_entity_poly.type
_entity_poly.pdbx_seq_one_letter_code
_entity_poly.pdbx_strand_id
1 'polypeptide(L)'
;MLVGFSALRERYAIELAQPLRVKSAIGTVRSHHESQGRVENHYPPGYQPEDSFAGHFAFGLKYEEIHLEFFARLFTAIGPEPVEQWCRQEPFGQYARRAGFFYEWLTGSPLQVPDVTNGGYVEAISSDAWLT
;
A
#
# COMPACT_ATOMS: atom_id res chain seq x y z
N MET A 1 -15.04 -7.12 6.36
CA MET A 1 -14.33 -7.21 5.06
C MET A 1 -12.93 -6.67 5.26
N LEU A 2 -11.87 -7.39 4.86
CA LEU A 2 -10.50 -6.90 5.00
C LEU A 2 -10.20 -5.79 3.99
N VAL A 3 -9.35 -4.86 4.39
CA VAL A 3 -8.85 -3.77 3.53
C VAL A 3 -7.34 -3.61 3.70
N GLY A 4 -6.74 -2.72 2.92
CA GLY A 4 -5.30 -2.47 3.00
C GLY A 4 -4.41 -3.65 2.60
N PHE A 5 -3.23 -3.71 3.19
CA PHE A 5 -2.20 -4.70 2.89
C PHE A 5 -2.63 -6.13 3.25
N SER A 6 -3.44 -6.31 4.29
CA SER A 6 -3.97 -7.64 4.64
C SER A 6 -4.88 -8.21 3.54
N ALA A 7 -5.71 -7.38 2.89
CA ALA A 7 -6.56 -7.81 1.78
C ALA A 7 -5.73 -8.21 0.55
N LEU A 8 -4.68 -7.44 0.23
CA LEU A 8 -3.77 -7.75 -0.87
C LEU A 8 -2.95 -9.02 -0.60
N ARG A 9 -2.46 -9.20 0.63
CA ARG A 9 -1.76 -10.41 1.05
C ARG A 9 -2.62 -11.65 0.82
N GLU A 10 -3.89 -11.61 1.18
CA GLU A 10 -4.83 -12.72 0.94
C GLU A 10 -5.14 -12.91 -0.54
N ARG A 11 -5.44 -11.83 -1.27
CA ARG A 11 -5.75 -11.86 -2.71
C ARG A 11 -4.66 -12.52 -3.54
N TYR A 12 -3.40 -12.22 -3.24
CA TYR A 12 -2.24 -12.71 -4.00
C TYR A 12 -1.51 -13.87 -3.31
N ALA A 13 -2.10 -14.46 -2.26
CA ALA A 13 -1.54 -15.57 -1.50
C ALA A 13 -0.06 -15.36 -1.08
N ILE A 14 0.26 -14.16 -0.59
CA ILE A 14 1.62 -13.79 -0.22
C ILE A 14 1.96 -14.39 1.16
N GLU A 15 2.91 -15.32 1.16
CA GLU A 15 3.55 -15.82 2.37
C GLU A 15 4.62 -14.83 2.84
N LEU A 16 4.68 -14.56 4.15
CA LEU A 16 5.63 -13.62 4.76
C LEU A 16 6.48 -14.33 5.81
N ALA A 17 7.75 -13.93 5.95
CA ALA A 17 8.60 -14.40 7.03
C ALA A 17 8.14 -13.82 8.37
N GLN A 18 7.72 -12.55 8.39
CA GLN A 18 7.07 -11.92 9.53
C GLN A 18 5.62 -11.51 9.17
N PRO A 19 4.64 -11.73 10.07
CA PRO A 19 3.27 -11.33 9.79
C PRO A 19 3.17 -9.80 9.68
N LEU A 20 2.23 -9.31 8.88
CA LEU A 20 1.83 -7.90 8.93
C LEU A 20 1.42 -7.55 10.37
N ARG A 21 2.02 -6.49 10.92
CA ARG A 21 1.65 -5.97 12.24
C ARG A 21 0.22 -5.43 12.26
N VAL A 22 -0.20 -4.79 11.16
CA VAL A 22 -1.51 -4.15 11.03
C VAL A 22 -2.48 -5.02 10.23
N LYS A 23 -3.69 -5.20 10.77
CA LYS A 23 -4.83 -5.80 10.10
C LYS A 23 -6.00 -4.83 10.14
N SER A 24 -6.43 -4.36 8.97
CA SER A 24 -7.56 -3.43 8.85
C SER A 24 -8.78 -4.10 8.22
N ALA A 25 -9.97 -3.74 8.72
CA ALA A 25 -11.24 -4.19 8.19
C ALA A 25 -12.28 -3.06 8.15
N ILE A 26 -13.28 -3.20 7.27
CA ILE A 26 -14.51 -2.41 7.33
C ILE A 26 -15.41 -2.98 8.43
N GLY A 27 -15.83 -2.10 9.33
CA GLY A 27 -16.77 -2.34 10.43
C GLY A 27 -17.82 -1.23 10.53
N THR A 28 -18.60 -1.23 11.60
CA THR A 28 -19.67 -0.23 11.82
C THR A 28 -19.12 1.08 12.37
N VAL A 29 -18.12 1.01 13.24
CA VAL A 29 -17.50 2.15 13.91
C VAL A 29 -15.99 2.13 13.71
N ARG A 30 -15.36 3.29 13.88
CA ARG A 30 -13.91 3.38 13.91
C ARG A 30 -13.39 2.83 15.23
N SER A 31 -12.48 1.87 15.19
CA SER A 31 -11.79 1.37 16.37
C SER A 31 -10.34 1.01 16.07
N HIS A 32 -9.52 1.06 17.10
CA HIS A 32 -8.11 0.72 17.09
C HIS A 32 -7.82 -0.10 18.34
N HIS A 33 -7.23 -1.28 18.15
CA HIS A 33 -6.86 -2.17 19.25
C HIS A 33 -5.45 -2.69 19.01
N GLU A 34 -4.57 -2.48 19.99
CA GLU A 34 -3.21 -2.99 19.95
C GLU A 34 -3.00 -4.03 21.07
N SER A 35 -2.51 -5.21 20.70
CA SER A 35 -2.22 -6.29 21.64
C SER A 35 -1.10 -7.16 21.10
N GLN A 36 -0.14 -7.51 21.97
CA GLN A 36 1.01 -8.37 21.64
C GLN A 36 1.78 -7.91 20.39
N GLY A 37 1.93 -6.59 20.21
CA GLY A 37 2.63 -6.02 19.06
C GLY A 37 1.87 -6.14 17.72
N ARG A 38 0.58 -6.48 17.75
CA ARG A 38 -0.32 -6.47 16.59
C ARG A 38 -1.37 -5.39 16.75
N VAL A 39 -1.76 -4.80 15.63
CA VAL A 39 -2.76 -3.73 15.54
C VAL A 39 -3.94 -4.23 14.71
N GLU A 40 -5.14 -4.14 15.28
CA GLU A 40 -6.39 -4.37 14.59
C GLU A 40 -7.16 -3.05 14.47
N ASN A 41 -7.44 -2.65 13.23
CA ASN A 41 -8.18 -1.43 12.94
C ASN A 41 -9.53 -1.78 12.30
N HIS A 42 -10.59 -1.14 12.78
CA HIS A 42 -11.86 -1.09 12.06
C HIS A 42 -12.13 0.31 11.55
N TYR A 43 -12.58 0.41 10.30
CA TYR A 43 -13.00 1.66 9.68
C TYR A 43 -14.47 1.59 9.28
N PRO A 44 -15.23 2.70 9.41
CA PRO A 44 -16.62 2.74 8.98
C PRO A 44 -16.73 2.65 7.44
N PRO A 45 -17.92 2.36 6.88
CA PRO A 45 -18.10 2.07 5.45
C PRO A 45 -17.57 3.14 4.48
N GLY A 46 -17.55 4.42 4.88
CA GLY A 46 -17.00 5.51 4.06
C GLY A 46 -15.50 5.42 3.78
N TYR A 47 -14.77 4.50 4.41
CA TYR A 47 -13.35 4.22 4.17
C TYR A 47 -13.11 3.04 3.24
N GLN A 48 -14.18 2.38 2.76
CA GLN A 48 -14.06 1.24 1.88
C GLN A 48 -13.32 1.66 0.60
N PRO A 49 -12.12 1.09 0.33
CA PRO A 49 -11.44 1.34 -0.92
C PRO A 49 -12.20 0.66 -2.07
N GLU A 50 -11.89 1.07 -3.29
CA GLU A 50 -12.19 0.24 -4.45
C GLU A 50 -11.55 -1.14 -4.25
N ASP A 51 -12.25 -2.20 -4.66
CA ASP A 51 -11.81 -3.59 -4.53
C ASP A 51 -10.69 -3.96 -5.55
N SER A 52 -9.76 -3.04 -5.79
CA SER A 52 -8.67 -3.12 -6.76
C SER A 52 -7.31 -3.15 -6.07
N PHE A 53 -6.25 -3.52 -6.81
CA PHE A 53 -4.87 -3.41 -6.31
C PHE A 53 -4.59 -1.98 -5.84
N ALA A 54 -4.88 -1.00 -6.71
CA ALA A 54 -4.68 0.42 -6.45
C ALA A 54 -5.44 0.88 -5.20
N GLY A 55 -6.74 0.54 -5.08
CA GLY A 55 -7.58 0.93 -3.96
C GLY A 55 -7.04 0.43 -2.62
N HIS A 56 -6.73 -0.86 -2.51
CA HIS A 56 -6.20 -1.44 -1.28
C HIS A 56 -4.76 -0.99 -0.98
N PHE A 57 -3.90 -0.82 -1.98
CA PHE A 57 -2.53 -0.38 -1.76
C PHE A 57 -2.49 1.10 -1.32
N ALA A 58 -3.29 1.96 -1.95
CA ALA A 58 -3.48 3.35 -1.53
C ALA A 58 -4.01 3.46 -0.11
N PHE A 59 -4.99 2.62 0.24
CA PHE A 59 -5.51 2.54 1.61
C PHE A 59 -4.37 2.20 2.59
N GLY A 60 -3.57 1.17 2.30
CA GLY A 60 -2.46 0.76 3.16
C GLY A 60 -1.42 1.87 3.32
N LEU A 61 -1.03 2.54 2.22
CA LEU A 61 -0.09 3.67 2.26
C LEU A 61 -0.60 4.88 3.06
N LYS A 62 -1.91 4.99 3.26
CA LYS A 62 -2.56 6.12 3.96
C LYS A 62 -2.81 5.83 5.43
N TYR A 63 -3.12 4.59 5.79
CA TYR A 63 -3.67 4.26 7.10
C TYR A 63 -2.94 3.13 7.83
N GLU A 64 -1.99 2.46 7.18
CA GLU A 64 -1.27 1.32 7.74
C GLU A 64 0.24 1.57 7.76
N GLU A 65 0.95 0.69 8.45
CA GLU A 65 2.40 0.72 8.53
C GLU A 65 3.03 0.06 7.30
N ILE A 66 4.14 0.63 6.83
CA ILE A 66 4.89 0.10 5.69
C ILE A 66 5.61 -1.19 6.10
N HIS A 67 5.44 -2.23 5.28
CA HIS A 67 6.11 -3.52 5.47
C HIS A 67 6.87 -3.89 4.19
N LEU A 68 8.17 -3.57 4.14
CA LEU A 68 8.96 -3.66 2.90
C LEU A 68 9.09 -5.09 2.35
N GLU A 69 9.19 -6.11 3.21
CA GLU A 69 9.17 -7.50 2.74
C GLU A 69 7.86 -7.83 2.00
N PHE A 70 6.72 -7.33 2.50
CA PHE A 70 5.43 -7.58 1.88
C PHE A 70 5.36 -6.88 0.52
N PHE A 71 5.84 -5.63 0.43
CA PHE A 71 5.89 -4.91 -0.85
C PHE A 71 6.76 -5.63 -1.87
N ALA A 72 7.96 -6.06 -1.48
CA ALA A 72 8.87 -6.77 -2.38
C ALA A 72 8.24 -8.07 -2.92
N ARG A 73 7.68 -8.91 -2.03
CA ARG A 73 7.02 -10.17 -2.44
C ARG A 73 5.76 -9.92 -3.28
N LEU A 74 4.96 -8.92 -2.91
CA LEU A 74 3.76 -8.53 -3.66
C LEU A 74 4.12 -8.09 -5.08
N PHE A 75 5.12 -7.21 -5.23
CA PHE A 75 5.55 -6.73 -6.55
C PHE A 75 6.14 -7.83 -7.41
N THR A 76 6.88 -8.77 -6.83
CA THR A 76 7.31 -9.98 -7.56
C THR A 76 6.11 -10.81 -8.04
N ALA A 77 5.07 -10.96 -7.21
CA ALA A 77 3.92 -11.79 -7.55
C ALA A 77 3.01 -11.15 -8.62
N ILE A 78 2.80 -9.83 -8.58
CA ILE A 78 1.85 -9.15 -9.48
C ILE A 78 2.51 -8.62 -10.77
N GLY A 79 3.84 -8.53 -10.81
CA GLY A 79 4.58 -7.92 -11.91
C GLY A 79 4.38 -6.40 -12.03
N PRO A 80 4.89 -5.77 -13.10
CA PRO A 80 4.82 -4.31 -13.26
C PRO A 80 3.42 -3.81 -13.62
N GLU A 81 2.65 -4.60 -14.39
CA GLU A 81 1.43 -4.14 -15.07
C GLU A 81 0.43 -3.42 -14.15
N PRO A 82 0.06 -3.95 -12.96
CA PRO A 82 -0.91 -3.27 -12.11
C PRO A 82 -0.43 -1.90 -11.61
N VAL A 83 0.88 -1.77 -11.35
CA VAL A 83 1.50 -0.51 -10.90
C VAL A 83 1.57 0.48 -12.07
N GLU A 84 1.99 0.01 -13.25
CA GLU A 84 2.04 0.85 -14.45
C GLU A 84 0.65 1.36 -14.84
N GLN A 85 -0.36 0.49 -14.82
CA GLN A 85 -1.74 0.86 -15.13
C GLN A 85 -2.21 1.96 -14.18
N TRP A 86 -1.97 1.79 -12.88
CA TRP A 86 -2.34 2.80 -11.89
C TRP A 86 -1.59 4.12 -12.12
N CYS A 87 -0.29 4.09 -12.36
CA CYS A 87 0.49 5.28 -12.68
C CYS A 87 0.04 5.99 -13.97
N ARG A 88 -0.42 5.25 -15.00
CA ARG A 88 -0.96 5.84 -16.23
C ARG A 88 -2.34 6.46 -16.01
N GLN A 89 -3.18 5.84 -15.18
CA GLN A 89 -4.51 6.35 -14.83
C GLN A 89 -4.42 7.58 -13.92
N GLU A 90 -3.46 7.60 -12.99
CA GLU A 90 -3.21 8.70 -12.06
C GLU A 90 -1.76 9.22 -12.16
N PRO A 91 -1.37 9.92 -13.24
CA PRO A 91 0.01 10.37 -13.44
C PRO A 91 0.55 11.25 -12.31
N PHE A 92 -0.33 12.05 -11.70
CA PHE A 92 0.00 12.95 -10.59
C PHE A 92 -0.48 12.44 -9.22
N GLY A 93 -1.04 11.23 -9.15
CA GLY A 93 -1.57 10.67 -7.91
C GLY A 93 -0.45 10.32 -6.94
N GLN A 94 -0.45 10.94 -5.75
CA GLN A 94 0.61 10.74 -4.75
C GLN A 94 0.81 9.25 -4.39
N TYR A 95 -0.27 8.47 -4.31
CA TYR A 95 -0.21 7.05 -3.94
C TYR A 95 0.27 6.19 -5.09
N ALA A 96 -0.15 6.48 -6.33
CA ALA A 96 0.36 5.82 -7.53
C ALA A 96 1.87 6.05 -7.67
N ARG A 97 2.35 7.28 -7.48
CA ARG A 97 3.78 7.60 -7.55
C ARG A 97 4.60 6.96 -6.43
N ARG A 98 4.08 6.92 -5.19
CA ARG A 98 4.71 6.18 -4.08
C ARG A 98 4.78 4.68 -4.38
N ALA A 99 3.72 4.08 -4.92
CA ALA A 99 3.73 2.68 -5.33
C ALA A 99 4.75 2.41 -6.44
N GLY A 100 4.83 3.30 -7.45
CA GLY A 100 5.83 3.24 -8.50
C GLY A 100 7.26 3.29 -7.95
N PHE A 101 7.55 4.25 -7.06
CA PHE A 101 8.84 4.32 -6.37
C PHE A 101 9.18 3.03 -5.62
N PHE A 102 8.26 2.51 -4.80
CA PHE A 102 8.54 1.28 -4.05
C PHE A 102 8.74 0.08 -4.98
N TYR A 103 8.01 -0.01 -6.09
CA TYR A 103 8.21 -1.05 -7.09
C TYR A 103 9.62 -0.99 -7.67
N GLU A 104 10.01 0.16 -8.24
CA GLU A 104 11.32 0.31 -8.89
C GLU A 104 12.47 0.11 -7.91
N TRP A 105 12.33 0.66 -6.69
CA TRP A 105 13.35 0.55 -5.65
C TRP A 105 13.55 -0.88 -5.16
N LEU A 106 12.46 -1.62 -4.90
CA LEU A 106 12.54 -2.97 -4.32
C LEU A 106 12.82 -4.06 -5.38
N THR A 107 12.43 -3.83 -6.64
CA THR A 107 12.63 -4.82 -7.72
C THR A 107 13.85 -4.50 -8.60
N GLY A 108 14.38 -3.27 -8.54
CA GLY A 108 15.39 -2.79 -9.47
C GLY A 108 14.93 -2.66 -10.92
N SER A 109 13.62 -2.81 -11.18
CA SER A 109 13.05 -2.82 -12.53
C SER A 109 12.29 -1.52 -12.79
N PRO A 110 12.66 -0.72 -13.81
CA PRO A 110 11.97 0.52 -14.12
C PRO A 110 10.57 0.24 -14.70
N LEU A 111 9.60 1.09 -14.35
CA LEU A 111 8.24 1.02 -14.89
C LEU A 111 8.17 1.73 -16.25
N GLN A 112 7.42 1.16 -17.19
CA GLN A 112 7.22 1.75 -18.52
C GLN A 112 6.10 2.80 -18.51
N VAL A 113 6.27 3.85 -17.70
CA VAL A 113 5.29 4.94 -17.58
C VAL A 113 5.93 6.29 -17.93
N PRO A 114 5.17 7.25 -18.48
CA PRO A 114 5.72 8.57 -18.77
C PRO A 114 6.22 9.26 -17.51
N ASP A 115 7.37 9.94 -17.63
CA ASP A 115 7.84 10.84 -16.59
C ASP A 115 6.88 12.03 -16.40
N VAL A 116 6.77 12.48 -15.15
CA VAL A 116 5.98 13.66 -14.79
C VAL A 116 6.90 14.86 -14.64
N THR A 117 6.75 15.85 -15.51
CA THR A 117 7.61 17.04 -15.56
C THR A 117 7.23 18.14 -14.56
N ASN A 118 6.03 18.04 -13.95
CA ASN A 118 5.48 19.04 -13.01
C ASN A 118 4.94 18.41 -11.72
N GLY A 119 5.51 17.27 -11.28
CA GLY A 119 5.13 16.65 -10.03
C GLY A 119 5.73 17.37 -8.82
N GLY A 120 4.92 17.66 -7.80
CA GLY A 120 5.44 18.06 -6.49
C GLY A 120 6.24 16.94 -5.84
N TYR A 121 7.19 17.28 -4.96
CA TYR A 121 7.91 16.28 -4.17
C TYR A 121 6.95 15.59 -3.21
N VAL A 122 6.97 14.26 -3.20
CA VAL A 122 6.15 13.42 -2.31
C VAL A 122 7.09 12.53 -1.52
N GLU A 123 7.05 12.62 -0.18
CA GLU A 123 7.82 11.73 0.67
C GLU A 123 7.32 10.27 0.50
N ALA A 124 8.26 9.34 0.30
CA ALA A 124 7.92 7.92 0.18
C ALA A 124 7.38 7.36 1.52
N ILE A 125 7.94 7.83 2.63
CA ILE A 125 7.58 7.48 4.00
C ILE A 125 7.22 8.80 4.72
N SER A 126 6.30 8.77 5.68
CA SER A 126 5.93 9.96 6.46
C SER A 126 7.05 10.36 7.43
N SER A 127 7.37 11.65 7.49
CA SER A 127 8.35 12.23 8.41
C SER A 127 8.04 12.06 9.90
N ASP A 128 6.79 11.82 10.26
CA ASP A 128 6.40 11.49 11.64
C ASP A 128 6.87 10.09 12.07
N ALA A 129 7.33 9.26 11.13
CA ALA A 129 7.72 7.87 11.36
C ALA A 129 9.23 7.68 11.64
N TRP A 130 10.05 8.73 11.62
CA TRP A 130 11.47 8.63 11.93
C TRP A 130 11.94 9.72 12.91
N LEU A 131 13.03 9.41 13.63
CA LEU A 131 13.65 10.32 14.57
C LEU A 131 14.44 11.38 13.80
N THR A 132 14.06 12.65 13.95
CA THR A 132 14.82 13.82 13.48
C THR A 132 15.72 14.38 14.57
#